data_AF-A0A832X316-F1
#
_entry.id   AF-A0A832X316-F1
#
_cell.length_a   1.000
_cell.length_b   1.000
_cell.length_c   1.000
_cell.angle_alpha   90.00
_cell.angle_beta   90.00
_cell.angle_gamma   90.00
#
_symmetry.space_group_name_H-M   'P 1'
#
loop_
_entity.id
_entity.type
_entity.pdbx_description
1 polymer ?
#
loop_
_entity_poly.entity_id
_entity_poly.type
_entity_poly.pdbx_seq_one_letter_code
_entity_poly.pdbx_strand_id
1 'polypeptide(L)' 'MKFVISRVSKGNSNPEDPPCIDAQFDKINKCWVKELLDLKDLMRFFSKYGDLVIKENEQTQMAEIVIYDDWEEIMTKLKR' A
#
# COMPACT_ATOMS: atom_id res chain seq x y z
N MET A 1 -13.81 -2.04 4.74
CA MET A 1 -13.12 -0.78 5.12
C MET A 1 -12.22 -0.38 3.96
N LYS A 2 -12.16 0.90 3.59
CA LYS A 2 -11.29 1.35 2.48
C LYS A 2 -9.90 1.68 3.00
N PHE A 3 -8.88 1.22 2.29
CA PHE A 3 -7.49 1.45 2.62
C PHE A 3 -6.79 2.16 1.46
N VAL A 4 -5.92 3.11 1.77
CA VAL A 4 -4.94 3.64 0.82
C VAL A 4 -3.81 2.61 0.72
N ILE A 5 -3.34 2.30 -0.48
CA ILE A 5 -2.26 1.34 -0.71
C ILE A 5 -1.07 2.07 -1.32
N SER A 6 0.07 2.02 -0.63
CA SER A 6 1.32 2.65 -1.06
C SER A 6 2.39 1.59 -1.28
N ARG A 7 3.29 1.78 -2.25
CA ARG A 7 4.41 0.86 -2.53
C ARG A 7 5.73 1.64 -2.58
N VAL A 8 6.66 1.29 -1.69
CA VAL A 8 7.85 2.13 -1.42
C VAL A 8 9.01 1.88 -2.39
N SER A 9 9.18 0.65 -2.86
CA SER A 9 10.26 0.25 -3.79
C SER A 9 10.26 1.04 -5.11
N LYS A 10 9.07 1.37 -5.63
CA LYS A 10 8.91 1.92 -6.98
C LYS A 10 8.53 3.39 -7.05
N GLY A 11 8.39 4.08 -5.92
CA GLY A 11 8.05 5.52 -5.89
C GLY A 11 6.90 5.88 -6.83
N ASN A 12 5.90 5.00 -6.97
CA ASN A 12 5.04 5.04 -8.14
C ASN A 12 3.66 5.61 -7.83
N SER A 13 3.49 6.89 -8.15
CA SER A 13 2.18 7.51 -8.38
C SER A 13 1.63 7.19 -9.78
N ASN A 14 2.32 6.34 -10.56
CA ASN A 14 1.91 6.02 -11.92
C ASN A 14 0.60 5.21 -11.92
N PRO A 15 -0.49 5.74 -12.50
CA PRO A 15 -1.77 5.04 -12.60
C PRO A 15 -1.73 3.80 -13.51
N GLU A 16 -0.65 3.58 -14.27
CA GLU A 16 -0.47 2.41 -15.14
C GLU A 16 0.23 1.23 -14.44
N ASP A 17 0.79 1.42 -13.24
CA ASP A 17 1.51 0.38 -12.49
C ASP A 17 1.01 0.31 -11.03
N PRO A 18 -0.15 -0.34 -10.79
CA PRO A 18 -0.74 -0.45 -9.48
C PRO A 18 0.16 -1.20 -8.48
N PRO A 19 0.08 -0.85 -7.17
CA PRO A 19 0.87 -1.51 -6.13
C PRO A 19 0.41 -2.94 -5.85
N CYS A 20 -0.86 -3.28 -6.15
CA CYS A 20 -1.41 -4.62 -6.00
C CYS A 20 -2.59 -4.84 -6.97
N ILE A 21 -3.03 -6.10 -7.10
CA ILE A 21 -4.18 -6.46 -7.93
C ILE A 21 -5.45 -5.82 -7.36
N ASP A 22 -6.31 -5.32 -8.26
CA ASP A 22 -7.57 -4.62 -7.99
C ASP A 22 -7.46 -3.36 -7.11
N ALA A 23 -6.26 -2.80 -6.93
CA ALA A 23 -6.15 -1.42 -6.48
C ALA A 23 -6.75 -0.50 -7.55
N GLN A 24 -7.53 0.48 -7.12
CA GLN A 24 -8.12 1.49 -8.00
C GLN A 24 -7.43 2.82 -7.74
N PHE A 25 -7.08 3.54 -8.81
CA PHE A 25 -6.47 4.86 -8.66
C PHE A 25 -7.55 5.90 -8.37
N ASP A 26 -7.52 6.47 -7.17
CA ASP A 26 -8.31 7.63 -6.80
C ASP A 26 -7.70 8.88 -7.45
N LYS A 27 -8.36 9.37 -8.50
CA LYS A 27 -7.93 10.56 -9.25
C LYS A 27 -8.03 11.85 -8.43
N ILE A 28 -8.91 11.92 -7.44
CA ILE A 28 -9.12 13.11 -6.62
C ILE A 28 -7.95 13.25 -5.65
N ASN A 29 -7.65 12.16 -4.94
CA ASN A 29 -6.58 12.13 -3.94
C ASN A 29 -5.20 11.76 -4.52
N LYS A 30 -5.15 11.39 -5.81
CA LYS A 30 -3.95 10.96 -6.54
C LYS A 30 -3.21 9.79 -5.86
N CYS A 31 -3.97 8.84 -5.31
CA CYS A 31 -3.45 7.68 -4.60
C CYS A 31 -4.13 6.39 -5.06
N TRP A 32 -3.53 5.24 -4.74
CA TRP A 32 -4.17 3.94 -4.96
C TRP A 32 -5.00 3.55 -3.74
N VAL A 33 -6.22 3.09 -3.97
CA VAL A 33 -7.12 2.61 -2.92
C VAL A 33 -7.55 1.18 -3.20
N LYS A 34 -7.66 0.38 -2.13
CA LYS A 34 -8.25 -0.96 -2.20
C LYS A 34 -9.26 -1.11 -1.08
N GLU A 35 -10.43 -1.60 -1.44
CA GLU A 35 -11.41 -2.01 -0.45
C GLU A 35 -11.08 -3.42 0.01
N LEU A 36 -10.87 -3.58 1.32
CA LEU A 36 -10.75 -4.89 1.94
C LEU A 36 -12.04 -5.14 2.72
N LEU A 37 -12.68 -6.28 2.40
CA LEU A 37 -14.02 -6.60 2.89
C LEU A 37 -13.98 -7.09 4.34
N ASP A 38 -12.93 -7.82 4.73
CA ASP A 38 -12.76 -8.32 6.09
C ASP A 38 -11.29 -8.53 6.51
N LEU A 39 -11.09 -8.95 7.77
CA LEU A 39 -9.77 -9.28 8.33
C LEU A 39 -9.08 -10.44 7.59
N LYS A 40 -9.85 -11.39 7.03
CA LYS A 40 -9.28 -12.52 6.30
C LYS A 40 -8.67 -12.05 4.98
N ASP A 41 -9.29 -11.11 4.31
CA ASP A 41 -8.76 -10.50 3.08
C ASP A 41 -7.50 -9.69 3.37
N LEU A 42 -7.44 -8.99 4.51
CA LEU A 42 -6.21 -8.33 4.97
C LEU A 42 -5.07 -9.33 5.21
N MET A 43 -5.36 -10.46 5.87
CA MET A 43 -4.35 -11.52 6.10
C MET A 43 -3.87 -12.17 4.80
N ARG A 44 -4.78 -12.41 3.84
CA ARG A 44 -4.42 -12.91 2.51
C ARG A 44 -3.57 -11.92 1.75
N PHE A 45 -3.89 -10.63 1.88
CA PHE A 45 -3.11 -9.55 1.30
C PHE A 45 -1.68 -9.54 1.85
N PHE A 46 -1.54 -9.61 3.18
CA PHE A 46 -0.24 -9.72 3.86
C PHE A 46 0.56 -10.93 3.36
N SER A 47 -0.07 -12.11 3.31
CA SER A 47 0.60 -13.33 2.85
C SER A 47 1.09 -13.27 1.41
N LYS A 48 0.49 -12.43 0.56
CA LYS A 48 0.81 -12.31 -0.87
C LYS A 48 1.82 -11.21 -1.16
N TYR A 49 1.73 -10.08 -0.46
CA TYR A 49 2.49 -8.87 -0.75
C TYR A 49 3.59 -8.57 0.27
N GLY A 50 3.69 -9.35 1.35
CA GLY A 50 4.73 -9.21 2.37
C GLY A 50 4.35 -8.24 3.49
N ASP A 51 5.36 -7.70 4.17
CA ASP A 51 5.18 -6.89 5.37
C ASP A 51 4.37 -5.62 5.09
N LEU A 52 3.26 -5.48 5.81
CA LEU A 52 2.36 -4.35 5.74
C LEU A 52 2.59 -3.46 6.95
N VAL A 53 2.77 -2.16 6.73
CA VAL A 53 2.64 -1.19 7.82
C VAL A 53 1.32 -0.46 7.63
N ILE A 54 0.43 -0.60 8.61
CA ILE A 54 -0.83 0.14 8.66
C ILE A 54 -0.60 1.43 9.44
N LYS A 55 -0.76 2.58 8.77
CA LYS A 55 -0.66 3.91 9.39
C LYS A 55 -1.93 4.69 9.14
N GLU A 56 -2.22 5.66 9.98
CA GLU A 56 -3.28 6.62 9.68
C GLU A 56 -2.74 7.65 8.68
N ASN A 57 -3.44 7.82 7.56
CA ASN A 57 -3.06 8.78 6.53
C ASN A 57 -3.77 10.11 6.80
N GLU A 58 -3.02 11.10 7.28
CA GLU A 58 -3.57 12.40 7.70
C GLU A 58 -4.25 13.17 6.56
N GLN A 59 -3.83 12.98 5.30
CA GLN A 59 -4.42 13.65 4.15
C GLN A 59 -5.80 13.10 3.78
N THR A 60 -5.98 11.79 3.90
CA THR A 60 -7.22 11.10 3.48
C THR A 60 -8.10 10.69 4.64
N GLN A 61 -7.60 10.77 5.88
CA GLN A 61 -8.23 10.24 7.09
C GLN A 61 -8.58 8.75 6.96
N MET A 62 -7.81 8.02 6.15
CA MET A 62 -7.97 6.58 5.91
C MET A 62 -6.78 5.81 6.48
N ALA A 63 -6.97 4.51 6.72
CA ALA A 63 -5.86 3.62 7.00
C ALA A 63 -5.04 3.38 5.73
N GLU A 64 -3.74 3.63 5.79
CA GLU A 64 -2.78 3.40 4.71
C GLU A 64 -1.99 2.13 4.95
N ILE A 65 -1.98 1.27 3.95
CA ILE A 65 -1.21 0.04 3.88
C ILE A 65 0.01 0.30 3.01
N VAL A 66 1.19 0.21 3.61
CA VAL A 66 2.46 0.34 2.91
C VAL A 66 3.01 -1.04 2.57
N ILE A 67 3.18 -1.31 1.27
CA ILE A 67 3.81 -2.52 0.72
C ILE A 67 5.27 -2.23 0.38
N TYR A 68 6.10 -3.20 0.69
CA TYR A 68 7.54 -3.15 0.54
C TYR A 68 7.98 -4.28 -0.39
N ASP A 69 8.30 -3.97 -1.66
CA ASP A 69 8.68 -5.03 -2.62
C ASP A 69 10.03 -5.69 -2.29
N ASP A 70 10.91 -5.01 -1.55
CA ASP A 70 12.24 -5.52 -1.22
C ASP A 70 12.70 -5.06 0.18
N TRP A 71 12.46 -5.93 1.16
CA TRP A 71 12.84 -5.69 2.56
C TRP A 71 14.35 -5.45 2.74
N GLU A 72 15.20 -6.10 1.94
CA GLU A 72 16.64 -5.88 1.96
C GLU A 72 16.99 -4.46 1.49
N GLU A 73 16.37 -3.99 0.40
CA GLU A 73 16.58 -2.64 -0.11
C GLU A 73 16.15 -1.56 0.90
N ILE A 74 15.05 -1.80 1.61
CA ILE A 74 14.48 -0.86 2.60
C ILE A 74 15.30 -0.82 3.87
N MET A 75 15.70 -1.97 4.40
CA MET A 75 16.61 -2.05 5.56
C MET A 75 17.94 -1.36 5.27
N THR A 76 18.39 -1.42 4.01
CA THR A 76 19.63 -0.74 3.58
C THR A 76 19.45 0.79 3.50
N LYS A 77 18.28 1.28 3.05
CA LYS A 77 17.99 2.72 2.98
C LYS A 77 17.66 3.34 4.35
N LEU A 78 17.03 2.60 5.27
CA LEU A 78 16.70 3.07 6.63
C LEU A 78 17.89 3.08 7.59
N LYS A 79 18.97 2.35 7.29
CA LYS A 79 20.21 2.35 8.08
C LYS A 79 21.16 3.53 7.77
N ARG A 80 20.72 4.54 7.00
CA ARG A 80 21.49 5.76 6.73
C ARG A 80 20.90 6.97 7.45
#